data_AF-A0A7G9ZBY1-F1
#
_entry.id   AF-A0A7G9ZBY1-F1
#
_cell.length_a   1.000
_cell.length_b   1.000
_cell.length_c   1.000
_cell.angle_alpha   90.00
_cell.angle_beta   90.00
_cell.angle_gamma   90.00
#
_symmetry.space_group_name_H-M   'P 1'
#
loop_
_entity.id
_entity.type
_entity.pdbx_description
1 polymer ?
#
loop_
_entity_poly.entity_id
_entity_poly.type
_entity_poly.pdbx_seq_one_letter_code
_entity_poly.pdbx_strand_id
1 'polypeptide(L)'
;MISLFDWSEYLDLAEFLRNGCPDDLREACYRSAISRSYYAAYNTAKTFARDNEGFQPVRSGVDHRLVRKHFESNPLSEKRDIAIQLRRLNVWRNKCDYDDVIDDLPKILQLSLRRAEGVITLILKMRESQH
;
A
#
# COMPACT_ATOMS: atom_id res chain seq x y z
N MET A 1 27.65 0.75 4.02
CA MET A 1 26.44 1.47 4.47
C MET A 1 25.25 0.75 3.84
N ILE A 2 24.40 0.09 4.63
CA ILE A 2 23.19 -0.54 4.09
C ILE A 2 22.21 0.59 3.79
N SER A 3 21.85 0.78 2.52
CA SER A 3 20.71 1.63 2.17
C SER A 3 19.44 0.91 2.60
N LEU A 4 18.59 1.55 3.40
CA LEU A 4 17.26 1.03 3.68
C LEU A 4 16.46 1.04 2.38
N PHE A 5 15.73 -0.04 2.10
CA PHE A 5 14.88 -0.13 0.92
C PHE A 5 13.77 0.92 1.00
N ASP A 6 13.61 1.74 -0.04
CA ASP A 6 12.48 2.65 -0.15
C ASP A 6 11.26 1.89 -0.66
N TRP A 7 10.32 1.65 0.26
CA TRP A 7 9.09 0.95 -0.06
C TRP A 7 8.21 1.70 -1.07
N SER A 8 8.40 3.01 -1.24
CA SER A 8 7.66 3.79 -2.24
C SER A 8 8.00 3.36 -3.68
N GLU A 9 9.19 2.80 -3.92
CA GLU A 9 9.61 2.29 -5.24
C GLU A 9 8.71 1.15 -5.75
N TYR A 10 7.96 0.47 -4.88
CA TYR A 10 6.94 -0.48 -5.34
C TYR A 10 5.76 0.18 -6.05
N LEU A 11 5.46 1.45 -5.76
CA LEU A 11 4.46 2.20 -6.52
C LEU A 11 4.98 2.49 -7.94
N ASP A 12 6.25 2.83 -8.08
CA ASP A 12 6.89 3.02 -9.39
C ASP A 12 6.87 1.73 -10.21
N LEU A 13 7.19 0.59 -9.57
CA LEU A 13 7.07 -0.72 -10.20
C LEU A 13 5.62 -1.02 -10.62
N ALA A 14 4.63 -0.65 -9.80
CA ALA A 14 3.22 -0.85 -10.14
C ALA A 14 2.80 -0.01 -11.36
N GLU A 15 3.26 1.24 -11.46
CA GLU A 15 3.05 2.09 -12.64
C GLU A 15 3.76 1.56 -13.89
N PHE A 16 4.97 1.03 -13.73
CA PHE A 16 5.68 0.36 -14.83
C PHE A 16 4.88 -0.83 -15.36
N LEU A 17 4.38 -1.70 -14.48
CA LEU A 17 3.58 -2.86 -14.83
C LEU A 17 2.24 -2.50 -15.49
N ARG A 18 1.63 -1.36 -15.12
CA ARG A 18 0.41 -0.87 -15.77
C ARG A 18 0.62 -0.57 -17.25
N ASN A 19 1.76 0.01 -17.62
CA ASN A 19 2.00 0.57 -18.95
C ASN A 19 2.86 -0.35 -19.85
N GLY A 20 3.77 -1.12 -19.26
CA GLY A 20 4.79 -1.87 -19.99
C GLY A 20 4.45 -3.34 -20.25
N CYS A 21 3.24 -3.78 -19.93
CA CYS A 21 2.92 -5.20 -19.98
C CYS A 21 2.45 -5.65 -21.38
N PRO A 22 2.98 -6.77 -21.90
CA PRO A 22 2.43 -7.46 -23.06
C PRO A 22 0.95 -7.85 -22.89
N ASP A 23 0.21 -7.91 -24.00
CA ASP A 23 -1.24 -8.17 -23.98
C ASP A 23 -1.59 -9.54 -23.38
N ASP A 24 -0.77 -10.56 -23.64
CA ASP A 24 -0.92 -11.93 -23.13
C ASP A 24 -0.61 -12.08 -21.63
N LEU A 25 0.12 -11.13 -21.04
CA LEU A 25 0.45 -11.09 -19.61
C LEU A 25 -0.32 -10.01 -18.84
N ARG A 26 -1.22 -9.28 -19.52
CA ARG A 26 -1.87 -8.08 -18.97
C ARG A 26 -2.55 -8.32 -17.62
N GLU A 27 -3.27 -9.42 -17.49
CA GLU A 27 -3.93 -9.77 -16.22
C GLU A 27 -2.92 -9.99 -15.09
N ALA A 28 -1.87 -10.78 -15.34
CA ALA A 28 -0.83 -11.06 -14.36
C ALA A 28 -0.09 -9.78 -13.93
N CYS A 29 0.19 -8.89 -14.87
CA CYS A 29 0.77 -7.58 -14.58
C CYS A 29 -0.16 -6.72 -13.74
N TYR A 30 -1.45 -6.66 -14.06
CA TYR A 30 -2.40 -5.82 -13.32
C TYR A 30 -2.59 -6.34 -11.88
N ARG A 31 -2.71 -7.66 -11.70
CA ARG A 31 -2.75 -8.29 -10.37
C ARG A 31 -1.48 -7.98 -9.59
N SER A 32 -0.32 -8.13 -10.23
CA SER A 32 0.99 -7.83 -9.62
C SER A 32 1.12 -6.35 -9.24
N ALA A 33 0.71 -5.45 -10.12
CA ALA A 33 0.71 -4.01 -9.88
C ALA A 33 -0.17 -3.63 -8.68
N ILE A 34 -1.39 -4.19 -8.57
CA ILE A 34 -2.25 -3.99 -7.40
C ILE A 34 -1.57 -4.46 -6.11
N SER A 35 -0.95 -5.64 -6.13
CA SER A 35 -0.22 -6.16 -4.97
C SER A 35 1.00 -5.29 -4.64
N ARG A 36 1.73 -4.76 -5.63
CA ARG A 36 2.83 -3.81 -5.43
C ARG A 36 2.36 -2.46 -4.85
N SER A 37 1.26 -1.90 -5.36
CA SER A 37 0.63 -0.69 -4.80
C SER A 37 0.26 -0.88 -3.32
N TYR A 38 -0.30 -2.04 -2.97
CA TYR A 38 -0.57 -2.38 -1.58
C TYR A 38 0.70 -2.41 -0.74
N TYR A 39 1.75 -3.11 -1.18
CA TYR A 39 2.98 -3.23 -0.41
C TYR A 39 3.72 -1.90 -0.26
N ALA A 40 3.65 -1.02 -1.27
CA ALA A 40 4.19 0.33 -1.18
C ALA A 40 3.51 1.11 -0.04
N ALA A 41 2.18 1.23 -0.10
CA ALA A 41 1.40 1.93 0.91
C ALA A 41 1.56 1.32 2.32
N TYR A 42 1.43 0.00 2.43
CA TYR A 42 1.49 -0.70 3.71
C TYR A 42 2.86 -0.62 4.37
N ASN A 43 3.95 -0.87 3.63
CA ASN A 43 5.27 -0.86 4.25
C ASN A 43 5.74 0.57 4.55
N THR A 44 5.37 1.56 3.74
CA THR A 44 5.61 2.97 4.08
C THR A 44 4.87 3.36 5.36
N ALA A 45 3.60 2.99 5.48
CA ALA A 45 2.80 3.23 6.70
C ALA A 45 3.35 2.50 7.92
N LYS A 46 3.73 1.22 7.79
CA LYS A 46 4.35 0.44 8.87
C LYS A 46 5.68 1.05 9.32
N THR A 47 6.51 1.48 8.39
CA THR A 47 7.82 2.10 8.67
C THR A 47 7.63 3.41 9.42
N PHE A 48 6.73 4.28 8.96
CA PHE A 48 6.39 5.51 9.68
C PHE A 48 5.83 5.24 11.08
N ALA A 49 4.86 4.32 11.22
CA ALA A 49 4.32 3.97 12.53
C ALA A 49 5.42 3.48 13.49
N ARG A 50 6.37 2.68 12.99
CA ARG A 50 7.50 2.16 13.79
C ARG A 50 8.47 3.25 14.20
N ASP A 51 8.95 4.02 13.24
CA ASP A 51 10.07 4.96 13.43
C ASP A 51 9.63 6.27 14.06
N ASN A 52 8.38 6.70 13.83
CA ASN A 52 7.87 7.99 14.27
C ASN A 52 6.82 7.88 15.40
N GLU A 53 6.18 6.73 15.58
CA GLU A 53 5.04 6.59 16.50
C GLU A 53 5.21 5.43 17.51
N GLY A 54 6.40 4.80 17.52
CA GLY A 54 6.74 3.74 18.48
C GLY A 54 6.04 2.41 18.25
N PHE A 55 5.35 2.21 17.12
CA PHE A 55 4.68 0.96 16.79
C PHE A 55 5.69 -0.20 16.66
N GLN A 56 5.44 -1.33 17.33
CA GLN A 56 6.32 -2.50 17.28
C GLN A 56 5.69 -3.61 16.44
N PRO A 57 6.16 -3.85 15.20
CA PRO A 57 5.64 -4.95 14.37
C PRO A 57 6.02 -6.31 14.96
N VAL A 58 5.10 -7.26 14.91
CA VAL A 58 5.30 -8.64 15.42
C VAL A 58 5.91 -9.57 14.37
N ARG A 59 6.18 -9.06 13.15
CA ARG A 59 6.80 -9.76 12.01
C ARG A 59 6.01 -10.99 11.56
N SER A 60 4.70 -10.85 11.48
CA SER A 60 3.80 -11.89 10.96
C SER A 60 2.69 -11.29 10.10
N GLY A 61 1.90 -12.13 9.43
CA GLY A 61 0.73 -11.68 8.66
C GLY A 61 -0.28 -10.87 9.49
N VAL A 62 -0.26 -11.01 10.82
CA VAL A 62 -1.10 -10.22 11.74
C VAL A 62 -0.76 -8.72 11.69
N ASP A 63 0.47 -8.35 11.31
CA ASP A 63 0.88 -6.94 11.21
C ASP A 63 0.04 -6.15 10.20
N HIS A 64 -0.49 -6.78 9.15
CA HIS A 64 -1.40 -6.10 8.22
C HIS A 64 -2.63 -5.52 8.93
N ARG A 65 -3.15 -6.25 9.91
CA ARG A 65 -4.27 -5.79 10.74
C ARG A 65 -3.81 -4.80 11.81
N LEU A 66 -2.67 -5.04 12.44
CA LEU A 66 -2.17 -4.19 13.54
C LEU A 66 -1.80 -2.79 13.06
N VAL A 67 -1.07 -2.68 11.95
CA VAL A 67 -0.74 -1.38 11.34
C VAL A 67 -2.01 -0.60 11.02
N ARG A 68 -3.02 -1.24 10.41
CA ARG A 68 -4.30 -0.57 10.14
C ARG A 68 -4.95 -0.07 11.43
N LYS A 69 -5.02 -0.90 12.48
CA LYS A 69 -5.63 -0.52 13.76
C LYS A 69 -4.91 0.67 14.41
N HIS A 70 -3.59 0.71 14.32
CA HIS A 70 -2.76 1.81 14.82
C HIS A 70 -3.20 3.16 14.25
N PHE A 71 -3.43 3.22 12.93
CA PHE A 71 -3.92 4.43 12.26
C PHE A 71 -5.42 4.70 12.53
N GLU A 72 -6.23 3.64 12.62
CA GLU A 72 -7.68 3.74 12.83
C GLU A 72 -8.05 4.33 14.20
N SER A 73 -7.29 4.00 15.26
CA SER A 73 -7.54 4.51 16.61
C SER A 73 -7.15 5.98 16.81
N ASN A 74 -6.55 6.64 15.81
CA ASN A 74 -6.07 8.00 15.97
C ASN A 74 -7.22 9.04 15.78
N PRO A 75 -7.24 10.14 16.56
CA PRO A 75 -8.23 11.21 16.38
C PRO A 75 -8.08 12.01 15.08
N LEU A 76 -6.87 12.07 14.50
CA LEU A 76 -6.59 12.81 13.27
C LEU A 76 -7.28 12.15 12.06
N SER A 77 -7.99 12.96 11.27
CA SER A 77 -8.73 12.49 10.09
C SER A 77 -7.82 11.82 9.06
N GLU A 78 -6.63 12.36 8.84
CA GLU A 78 -5.67 11.88 7.85
C GLU A 78 -5.19 10.46 8.19
N LYS A 79 -5.03 10.16 9.47
CA LYS A 79 -4.64 8.80 9.91
C LYS A 79 -5.79 7.81 9.74
N ARG A 80 -7.03 8.23 10.02
CA ARG A 80 -8.21 7.39 9.72
C ARG A 80 -8.33 7.13 8.22
N ASP A 81 -8.04 8.13 7.39
CA ASP A 81 -8.01 7.96 5.94
C ASP A 81 -6.96 6.94 5.50
N ILE A 82 -5.75 6.99 6.07
CA ILE A 82 -4.72 5.96 5.85
C ILE A 82 -5.28 4.57 6.18
N ALA A 83 -5.91 4.39 7.34
CA ALA A 83 -6.49 3.10 7.73
C ALA A 83 -7.56 2.60 6.74
N ILE A 84 -8.43 3.48 6.25
CA ILE A 84 -9.46 3.18 5.26
C ILE A 84 -8.82 2.75 3.93
N GLN A 85 -7.81 3.48 3.46
CA GLN A 85 -7.12 3.15 2.21
C GLN A 85 -6.39 1.81 2.31
N LEU A 86 -5.66 1.57 3.40
CA LEU A 86 -4.96 0.31 3.65
C LEU A 86 -5.92 -0.88 3.70
N ARG A 87 -7.12 -0.70 4.28
CA ARG A 87 -8.17 -1.73 4.28
C ARG A 87 -8.60 -2.08 2.86
N ARG A 88 -8.91 -1.07 2.04
CA ARG A 88 -9.38 -1.27 0.65
C ARG A 88 -8.30 -1.93 -0.21
N LEU A 89 -7.06 -1.45 -0.12
CA LEU A 89 -5.92 -2.03 -0.83
C LEU A 89 -5.66 -3.49 -0.41
N ASN A 90 -5.73 -3.80 0.89
CA ASN A 90 -5.52 -5.17 1.36
C ASN A 90 -6.59 -6.13 0.83
N VAL A 91 -7.85 -5.70 0.76
CA VAL A 91 -8.93 -6.50 0.16
C VAL A 91 -8.63 -6.79 -1.31
N TRP A 92 -8.28 -5.78 -2.10
CA TRP A 92 -7.98 -5.97 -3.53
C TRP A 92 -6.73 -6.81 -3.78
N ARG A 93 -5.68 -6.62 -2.98
CA ARG A 93 -4.48 -7.46 -3.03
C ARG A 93 -4.82 -8.92 -2.74
N ASN A 94 -5.61 -9.21 -1.71
CA ASN A 94 -6.01 -10.60 -1.43
C ASN A 94 -6.81 -11.21 -2.58
N LYS A 95 -7.72 -10.45 -3.22
CA LYS A 95 -8.40 -10.94 -4.42
C LYS A 95 -7.42 -11.23 -5.55
N CYS A 96 -6.50 -10.32 -5.84
CA CYS A 96 -5.47 -10.48 -6.88
C CYS A 96 -4.60 -11.71 -6.68
N ASP A 97 -4.24 -11.98 -5.42
CA ASP A 97 -3.33 -13.07 -5.06
C ASP A 97 -4.02 -14.45 -4.98
N TYR A 98 -5.34 -14.52 -4.76
CA TYR A 98 -6.02 -15.79 -4.43
C TYR A 98 -7.32 -16.10 -5.18
N ASP A 99 -7.98 -15.12 -5.81
CA ASP A 99 -9.23 -15.37 -6.55
C ASP A 99 -8.93 -15.73 -8.00
N ASP A 100 -9.58 -16.77 -8.53
CA ASP A 100 -9.40 -17.19 -9.93
C ASP A 100 -9.89 -16.14 -10.93
N VAL A 101 -10.97 -15.42 -10.59
CA VAL A 101 -11.61 -14.43 -11.46
C VAL A 101 -11.77 -13.10 -10.72
N ILE A 102 -11.42 -12.00 -11.39
CA ILE A 102 -11.54 -10.65 -10.85
C ILE A 102 -12.29 -9.75 -11.81
N ASP A 103 -13.47 -9.31 -11.38
CA ASP A 103 -14.25 -8.36 -12.14
C ASP A 103 -13.62 -6.96 -12.11
N ASP A 104 -13.64 -6.30 -13.27
CA ASP A 104 -13.25 -4.89 -13.43
C ASP A 104 -11.80 -4.61 -12.96
N LEU A 105 -10.90 -5.57 -13.21
CA LEU A 105 -9.48 -5.50 -12.84
C LEU A 105 -8.78 -4.19 -13.26
N PRO A 106 -9.01 -3.61 -14.47
CA PRO A 106 -8.42 -2.32 -14.84
C PRO A 106 -8.82 -1.17 -13.91
N LYS A 107 -10.08 -1.14 -13.46
CA LYS A 107 -10.56 -0.13 -12.50
C LYS A 107 -9.97 -0.35 -11.13
N ILE A 108 -9.86 -1.62 -10.68
CA ILE A 108 -9.20 -1.94 -9.40
C ILE A 108 -7.74 -1.49 -9.43
N LEU A 109 -7.03 -1.69 -10.54
CA LEU A 109 -5.66 -1.21 -10.73
C LEU A 109 -5.58 0.32 -10.58
N GLN A 110 -6.39 1.06 -11.34
CA GLN A 110 -6.39 2.53 -11.28
C GLN A 110 -6.71 3.05 -9.87
N LEU A 111 -7.65 2.42 -9.17
CA LEU A 111 -7.99 2.80 -7.80
C LEU A 111 -6.87 2.42 -6.81
N SER A 112 -6.18 1.31 -7.04
CA SER A 112 -5.09 0.85 -6.16
C SER A 112 -3.88 1.77 -6.22
N LEU A 113 -3.48 2.19 -7.43
CA LEU A 113 -2.40 3.16 -7.64
C LEU A 113 -2.70 4.49 -6.93
N ARG A 114 -3.86 5.10 -7.23
CA ARG A 114 -4.27 6.38 -6.60
C ARG A 114 -4.36 6.31 -5.08
N ARG A 115 -4.87 5.20 -4.54
CA ARG A 115 -4.94 5.04 -3.08
C ARG A 115 -3.57 4.86 -2.45
N ALA A 116 -2.67 4.13 -3.09
CA ALA A 116 -1.31 3.94 -2.60
C ALA A 116 -0.53 5.26 -2.59
N GLU A 117 -0.59 6.01 -3.71
CA GLU A 117 -0.04 7.36 -3.83
C GLU A 117 -0.57 8.29 -2.72
N GLY A 118 -1.88 8.29 -2.50
CA GLY A 118 -2.51 9.10 -1.45
C GLY A 118 -2.00 8.75 -0.04
N VAL A 119 -1.85 7.47 0.28
CA VAL A 119 -1.28 7.04 1.59
C VAL A 119 0.16 7.51 1.74
N ILE A 120 0.99 7.31 0.72
CA ILE A 120 2.41 7.72 0.74
C ILE A 120 2.51 9.23 0.91
N THR A 121 1.72 10.00 0.16
CA THR A 121 1.70 11.47 0.24
C THR A 121 1.31 11.98 1.63
N LEU A 122 0.27 11.40 2.25
CA LEU A 122 -0.14 11.76 3.60
C LEU A 122 0.98 11.48 4.61
N ILE A 123 1.66 10.35 4.50
CA ILE A 123 2.78 10.00 5.40
C ILE A 123 3.96 10.95 5.23
N LEU A 124 4.33 11.31 4.00
CA LEU A 124 5.42 12.25 3.74
C LEU A 124 5.13 13.62 4.37
N LYS A 125 3.90 14.14 4.20
CA LYS A 125 3.46 15.39 4.85
C LYS A 125 3.53 15.31 6.37
N MET A 126 3.13 14.17 6.96
CA MET A 126 3.22 13.97 8.42
C MET A 126 4.67 13.96 8.91
N ARG A 127 5.61 13.39 8.15
CA ARG A 127 7.05 13.40 8.49
C ARG A 127 7.61 14.82 8.49
N GLU A 128 7.28 15.61 7.48
CA GLU A 128 7.71 17.01 7.36
C GLU A 128 7.18 17.87 8.51
N SER A 129 5.97 17.59 9.00
CA SER A 129 5.33 18.35 10.09
C SER A 129 5.87 17.99 11.48
N GLN A 130 6.74 16.99 11.60
CA GLN A 130 7.37 16.57 12.87
C GLN A 130 8.77 17.18 13.08
N HIS A 131 9.19 18.10 12.21
CA HIS A 131 10.42 18.88 12.30
C HIS A 131 10.07 20.36 12.48
#